data_AF-A0A7S3L802-F1
#
_entry.id   AF-A0A7S3L802-F1
#
_cell.length_a   1.000
_cell.length_b   1.000
_cell.length_c   1.000
_cell.angle_alpha   90.00
_cell.angle_beta   90.00
_cell.angle_gamma   90.00
#
_symmetry.space_group_name_H-M   'P 1'
#
loop_
_entity.id
_entity.type
_entity.pdbx_description
1 polymer ?
#
loop_
_entity_poly.entity_id
_entity_poly.type
_entity_poly.pdbx_seq_one_letter_code
_entity_poly.pdbx_strand_id
1 'polypeptide(L)'
;DHYFLPRSFLYGMVQYSHQFHHILQLPSINTMLSPSSFLSMIPSRNFFPPSMLSSPEQQRPKDLLEAEPLVSSEQDILLGRGTLHAKHPGNKNFYKIVDTFIPRYHAAKSKSEKSDLLHSIYRRVLAAGLRFVKHDDGDDRTRRVVTKKEAKEKIGHTMRYRQKLHGQKACRKLSSSSSSSTTTFL
;
A
#
# COMPACT_ATOMS: atom_id res chain seq x y z
N ASP A 1 -18.63 -6.63 -35.46
CA ASP A 1 -18.41 -5.95 -34.16
C ASP A 1 -16.95 -6.01 -33.73
N HIS A 2 -16.15 -5.07 -34.24
CA HIS A 2 -14.77 -4.87 -33.86
C HIS A 2 -14.68 -3.62 -32.96
N TYR A 3 -14.45 -3.81 -31.66
CA TYR A 3 -14.02 -2.71 -30.80
C TYR A 3 -12.60 -2.96 -30.30
N PHE A 4 -11.73 -2.36 -31.11
CA PHE A 4 -10.35 -1.97 -30.89
C PHE A 4 -10.24 -1.15 -29.59
N LEU A 5 -9.65 -1.72 -28.54
CA LEU A 5 -9.23 -0.95 -27.35
C LEU A 5 -7.85 -0.34 -27.63
N PRO A 6 -7.66 0.99 -27.50
CA PRO A 6 -6.38 1.60 -27.80
C PRO A 6 -5.33 1.29 -26.71
N ARG A 7 -4.17 0.83 -27.18
CA ARG A 7 -2.88 0.92 -26.49
C ARG A 7 -2.60 2.38 -26.14
N SER A 8 -2.44 2.66 -24.85
CA SER A 8 -1.55 3.73 -24.36
C SER A 8 -0.90 3.26 -23.05
N PHE A 9 -0.01 2.28 -23.22
CA PHE A 9 1.23 2.24 -22.47
C PHE A 9 2.04 3.46 -22.91
N LEU A 10 2.39 4.36 -21.99
CA LEU A 10 3.69 5.03 -21.92
C LEU A 10 3.75 5.92 -20.68
N TYR A 11 4.73 5.59 -19.84
CA TYR A 11 5.60 6.49 -19.07
C TYR A 11 5.15 7.94 -18.83
N GLY A 12 5.06 8.30 -17.55
CA GLY A 12 4.96 9.69 -17.09
C GLY A 12 5.61 9.83 -15.71
N MET A 13 6.90 9.48 -15.62
CA MET A 13 7.77 9.84 -14.50
C MET A 13 8.60 11.05 -14.91
N VAL A 14 8.80 11.94 -13.94
CA VAL A 14 9.70 13.11 -13.93
C VAL A 14 9.23 14.29 -14.77
N GLN A 15 8.73 15.34 -14.09
CA GLN A 15 9.19 16.72 -14.26
C GLN A 15 8.80 17.54 -13.01
N TYR A 16 9.76 17.79 -12.12
CA TYR A 16 9.75 18.90 -11.16
C TYR A 16 11.19 19.15 -10.71
N SER A 17 11.84 20.16 -11.29
CA SER A 17 12.65 21.13 -10.52
C SER A 17 13.11 22.25 -11.45
N HIS A 18 12.41 23.38 -11.42
CA HIS A 18 13.00 24.66 -11.82
C HIS A 18 12.45 25.74 -10.89
N GLN A 19 13.37 26.35 -10.15
CA GLN A 19 13.33 27.63 -9.44
C GLN A 19 13.98 27.50 -8.05
N PHE A 20 15.30 27.68 -8.02
CA PHE A 20 15.97 28.30 -6.89
C PHE A 20 16.78 29.48 -7.41
N HIS A 21 16.56 30.63 -6.75
CA HIS A 21 17.15 31.92 -7.06
C HIS A 21 18.65 31.96 -6.74
N HIS A 22 19.38 32.48 -7.73
CA HIS A 22 20.57 33.32 -7.73
C HIS A 22 21.24 33.79 -6.39
N ILE A 23 22.59 33.90 -6.45
CA ILE A 23 23.55 34.72 -5.66
C ILE A 23 24.14 33.98 -4.42
N LEU A 24 25.43 33.60 -4.35
CA LEU A 24 26.65 34.44 -4.29
C LEU A 24 27.93 33.74 -4.80
N GLN A 25 28.86 34.60 -5.22
CA GLN A 25 30.18 34.40 -5.81
C GLN A 25 31.20 33.53 -5.03
N LEU A 26 32.08 32.88 -5.81
CA LEU A 26 33.33 32.25 -5.39
C LEU A 26 34.39 33.31 -5.00
N PRO A 27 35.48 32.89 -4.31
CA PRO A 27 36.70 32.76 -5.10
C PRO A 27 37.46 31.44 -4.94
N SER A 28 38.12 31.15 -6.06
CA SER A 28 39.09 30.09 -6.33
C SER A 28 40.33 30.20 -5.44
N ILE A 29 40.81 29.08 -4.90
CA ILE A 29 42.24 28.88 -4.62
C ILE A 29 42.59 27.42 -4.91
N ASN A 30 43.22 27.21 -6.07
CA ASN A 30 44.06 26.04 -6.32
C ASN A 30 45.36 26.25 -5.54
N THR A 31 45.73 25.31 -4.68
CA THR A 31 47.14 24.99 -4.44
C THR A 31 47.29 23.48 -4.21
N MET A 32 48.23 22.96 -4.97
CA MET A 32 48.69 21.59 -5.03
C MET A 32 49.21 21.11 -3.66
N LEU A 33 49.13 19.81 -3.39
CA LEU A 33 50.22 19.02 -2.83
C LEU A 33 49.92 17.54 -3.09
N SER A 34 50.85 16.90 -3.81
CA SER A 34 50.80 15.51 -4.27
C SER A 34 51.52 14.59 -3.26
N PRO A 35 51.51 13.26 -3.48
CA PRO A 35 51.48 12.25 -2.43
C PRO A 35 52.87 11.79 -1.99
N SER A 36 53.13 11.83 -0.69
CA SER A 36 54.11 10.96 -0.04
C SER A 36 53.98 11.14 1.48
N SER A 37 54.12 10.03 2.22
CA SER A 37 54.17 9.95 3.70
C SER A 37 52.92 9.42 4.42
N PHE A 38 52.29 8.34 3.93
CA PHE A 38 51.46 7.50 4.82
C PHE A 38 51.72 6.00 4.60
N LEU A 39 53.00 5.63 4.57
CA LEU A 39 53.44 4.24 4.55
C LEU A 39 54.49 4.00 5.64
N SER A 40 54.05 3.89 6.90
CA SER A 40 54.82 3.25 7.97
C SER A 40 54.02 3.14 9.27
N MET A 41 52.99 2.27 9.33
CA MET A 41 52.58 1.73 10.62
C MET A 41 51.86 0.39 10.46
N ILE A 42 52.63 -0.66 10.19
CA ILE A 42 52.20 -2.04 10.45
C ILE A 42 52.98 -2.51 11.68
N PRO A 43 52.34 -2.75 12.84
CA PRO A 43 52.84 -3.70 13.80
C PRO A 43 52.32 -5.09 13.41
N SER A 44 53.24 -5.97 13.08
CA SER A 44 53.00 -7.40 12.92
C SER A 44 52.70 -8.05 14.27
N ARG A 45 51.69 -8.93 14.24
CA ARG A 45 51.52 -10.17 15.03
C ARG A 45 51.46 -10.05 16.55
N ASN A 46 50.31 -10.44 17.10
CA ASN A 46 50.14 -11.66 17.92
C ASN A 46 48.62 -11.88 18.16
N PHE A 47 48.06 -12.93 17.56
CA PHE A 47 47.69 -14.16 18.29
C PHE A 47 46.27 -14.08 18.91
N PHE A 48 45.23 -14.17 18.06
CA PHE A 48 43.86 -14.44 18.52
C PHE A 48 43.61 -15.95 18.47
N PRO A 49 43.34 -16.62 19.62
CA PRO A 49 42.97 -18.03 19.62
C PRO A 49 41.55 -18.23 19.05
N PRO A 50 41.30 -19.27 18.23
CA PRO A 50 39.97 -19.64 17.80
C PRO A 50 39.39 -20.67 18.78
N SER A 51 38.83 -20.21 19.91
CA SER A 51 37.99 -21.07 20.75
C SER A 51 37.17 -20.19 21.68
N MET A 52 35.94 -20.62 22.00
CA MET A 52 34.98 -19.97 22.88
C MET A 52 34.02 -18.95 22.24
N LEU A 53 33.41 -19.32 21.11
CA LEU A 53 32.00 -18.97 20.90
C LEU A 53 31.19 -20.24 20.62
N SER A 54 31.05 -21.04 21.66
CA SER A 54 29.88 -21.88 21.88
C SER A 54 28.66 -20.96 22.03
N SER A 55 28.07 -20.52 20.91
CA SER A 55 26.66 -20.15 20.92
C SER A 55 25.88 -21.43 21.17
N PRO A 56 25.12 -21.54 22.27
CA PRO A 56 24.08 -22.56 22.34
C PRO A 56 23.12 -22.23 21.20
N GLU A 57 23.13 -23.11 20.21
CA GLU A 57 21.99 -23.57 19.47
C GLU A 57 20.68 -23.01 20.03
N GLN A 58 20.34 -21.80 19.57
CA GLN A 58 18.99 -21.29 19.70
C GLN A 58 18.21 -21.98 18.59
N GLN A 59 18.00 -23.28 18.82
CA GLN A 59 16.87 -24.02 18.30
C GLN A 59 15.65 -23.14 18.57
N ARG A 60 15.26 -22.35 17.56
CA ARG A 60 13.89 -21.89 17.48
C ARG A 60 13.07 -23.18 17.50
N PRO A 61 12.20 -23.40 18.49
CA PRO A 61 11.35 -24.58 18.47
C PRO A 61 10.64 -24.56 17.12
N LYS A 62 10.96 -25.58 16.31
CA LYS A 62 10.25 -25.93 15.08
C LYS A 62 8.99 -26.67 15.51
N ASP A 63 8.25 -26.11 16.46
CA ASP A 63 6.93 -26.57 16.80
C ASP A 63 6.09 -26.22 15.57
N LEU A 64 5.98 -27.24 14.72
CA LEU A 64 4.97 -27.40 13.69
C LEU A 64 3.62 -27.17 14.37
N LEU A 65 3.22 -25.90 14.45
CA LEU A 65 1.84 -25.56 14.26
C LEU A 65 1.59 -25.79 12.77
N GLU A 66 1.22 -27.03 12.46
CA GLU A 66 0.51 -27.37 11.23
C GLU A 66 -0.55 -26.27 11.06
N ALA A 67 -0.34 -25.38 10.09
CA ALA A 67 -1.25 -24.28 9.86
C ALA A 67 -2.53 -24.90 9.30
N GLU A 68 -3.46 -25.25 10.19
CA GLU A 68 -4.77 -25.76 9.83
C GLU A 68 -5.33 -24.88 8.70
N PRO A 69 -5.71 -25.49 7.55
CA PRO A 69 -6.13 -24.72 6.39
C PRO A 69 -7.29 -23.82 6.78
N LEU A 70 -7.05 -22.51 6.78
CA LEU A 70 -8.06 -21.51 7.14
C LEU A 70 -9.19 -21.55 6.12
N VAL A 71 -10.27 -22.25 6.46
CA VAL A 71 -11.54 -22.21 5.73
C VAL A 71 -12.03 -20.76 5.78
N SER A 72 -12.16 -20.11 4.61
CA SER A 72 -12.61 -18.72 4.58
C SER A 72 -14.03 -18.62 5.09
N SER A 73 -14.23 -17.80 6.11
CA SER A 73 -15.57 -17.40 6.52
C SER A 73 -16.14 -16.38 5.53
N GLU A 74 -17.45 -16.29 5.44
CA GLU A 74 -18.14 -15.22 4.71
C GLU A 74 -17.79 -13.82 5.25
N GLN A 75 -17.28 -13.76 6.48
CA GLN A 75 -16.82 -12.54 7.14
C GLN A 75 -15.37 -12.14 6.78
N ASP A 76 -14.66 -12.98 6.01
CA ASP A 76 -13.27 -12.71 5.66
C ASP A 76 -13.15 -11.75 4.48
N ILE A 77 -12.21 -10.84 4.60
CA ILE A 77 -11.85 -9.89 3.54
C ILE A 77 -10.75 -10.53 2.70
N LEU A 78 -11.12 -10.99 1.51
CA LEU A 78 -10.22 -11.66 0.60
C LEU A 78 -9.37 -10.65 -0.18
N LEU A 79 -8.06 -10.76 0.00
CA LEU A 79 -7.07 -10.08 -0.82
C LEU A 79 -6.86 -10.88 -2.11
N GLY A 80 -7.36 -10.33 -3.20
CA GLY A 80 -7.20 -10.88 -4.54
C GLY A 80 -7.63 -9.87 -5.60
N ARG A 81 -7.52 -10.27 -6.86
CA ARG A 81 -7.99 -9.51 -8.03
C ARG A 81 -9.20 -10.22 -8.66
N GLY A 82 -10.01 -9.49 -9.42
CA GLY A 82 -11.15 -10.05 -10.14
C GLY A 82 -12.50 -9.89 -9.45
N THR A 83 -13.56 -10.19 -10.21
CA THR A 83 -14.96 -9.92 -9.86
C THR A 83 -15.48 -10.81 -8.73
N LEU A 84 -14.99 -12.04 -8.62
CA LEU A 84 -15.37 -12.99 -7.57
C LEU A 84 -15.03 -12.43 -6.18
N HIS A 85 -13.79 -12.00 -5.99
CA HIS A 85 -13.33 -11.36 -4.76
C HIS A 85 -14.11 -10.09 -4.45
N ALA A 86 -14.44 -9.27 -5.46
CA ALA A 86 -15.20 -8.03 -5.25
C ALA A 86 -16.65 -8.30 -4.78
N LYS A 87 -17.24 -9.43 -5.18
CA LYS A 87 -18.62 -9.82 -4.81
C LYS A 87 -18.70 -10.56 -3.47
N HIS A 88 -17.57 -10.97 -2.89
CA HIS A 88 -17.50 -11.68 -1.61
C HIS A 88 -18.20 -10.88 -0.50
N PRO A 89 -19.01 -11.52 0.37
CA PRO A 89 -19.73 -10.84 1.46
C PRO A 89 -18.81 -10.02 2.37
N GLY A 90 -17.67 -10.57 2.80
CA GLY A 90 -16.70 -9.83 3.61
C GLY A 90 -16.13 -8.59 2.89
N ASN A 91 -15.87 -8.68 1.58
CA ASN A 91 -15.41 -7.53 0.80
C ASN A 91 -16.51 -6.47 0.62
N LYS A 92 -17.78 -6.88 0.46
CA LYS A 92 -18.92 -5.96 0.44
C LYS A 92 -19.06 -5.20 1.77
N ASN A 93 -18.95 -5.90 2.90
CA ASN A 93 -19.03 -5.26 4.22
C ASN A 93 -17.86 -4.29 4.43
N PHE A 94 -16.65 -4.72 4.06
CA PHE A 94 -15.47 -3.86 4.03
C PHE A 94 -15.68 -2.59 3.19
N TYR A 95 -16.25 -2.70 1.99
CA TYR A 95 -16.53 -1.52 1.16
C TYR A 95 -17.56 -0.57 1.76
N LYS A 96 -18.57 -1.08 2.48
CA LYS A 96 -19.52 -0.25 3.22
C LYS A 96 -18.81 0.56 4.30
N ILE A 97 -17.92 -0.09 5.07
CA ILE A 97 -17.11 0.60 6.07
C ILE A 97 -16.24 1.67 5.40
N VAL A 98 -15.54 1.33 4.32
CA VAL A 98 -14.69 2.29 3.60
C VAL A 98 -15.47 3.52 3.13
N ASP A 99 -16.69 3.33 2.59
CA ASP A 99 -17.52 4.42 2.08
C ASP A 99 -17.84 5.47 3.13
N THR A 100 -18.02 5.08 4.40
CA THR A 100 -18.29 6.05 5.47
C THR A 100 -17.11 6.98 5.75
N PHE A 101 -15.89 6.60 5.36
CA PHE A 101 -14.68 7.41 5.54
C PHE A 101 -14.30 8.22 4.30
N ILE A 102 -14.92 7.97 3.15
CA ILE A 102 -14.59 8.69 1.89
C ILE A 102 -14.71 10.21 2.03
N PRO A 103 -15.78 10.79 2.62
CA PRO A 103 -15.87 12.24 2.78
C PRO A 103 -14.73 12.84 3.60
N ARG A 104 -14.35 12.17 4.71
CA ARG A 104 -13.24 12.61 5.57
C ARG A 104 -11.90 12.51 4.85
N TYR A 105 -11.71 11.46 4.06
CA TYR A 105 -10.50 11.28 3.26
C TYR A 105 -10.37 12.32 2.14
N HIS A 106 -11.49 12.78 1.58
CA HIS A 106 -11.51 13.89 0.63
C HIS A 106 -11.17 15.22 1.29
N ALA A 107 -11.67 15.46 2.50
CA ALA A 107 -11.38 16.68 3.26
C ALA A 107 -9.94 16.74 3.78
N ALA A 108 -9.28 15.60 3.98
CA ALA A 108 -7.91 15.51 4.47
C ALA A 108 -6.91 16.11 3.46
N LYS A 109 -6.11 17.07 3.94
CA LYS A 109 -5.12 17.80 3.12
C LYS A 109 -3.74 17.17 3.25
N SER A 110 -3.40 16.69 4.44
CA SER A 110 -2.07 16.16 4.74
C SER A 110 -1.94 14.65 4.48
N LYS A 111 -0.71 14.21 4.22
CA LYS A 111 -0.36 12.78 4.12
C LYS A 111 -0.51 12.07 5.47
N SER A 112 -0.21 12.75 6.58
CA SER A 112 -0.37 12.20 7.94
C SER A 112 -1.83 11.90 8.24
N GLU A 113 -2.72 12.88 8.04
CA GLU A 113 -4.17 12.73 8.23
C GLU A 113 -4.74 11.55 7.44
N LYS A 114 -4.31 11.37 6.19
CA LYS A 114 -4.72 10.23 5.36
C LYS A 114 -4.26 8.89 5.95
N SER A 115 -3.04 8.84 6.48
CA SER A 115 -2.50 7.66 7.16
C SER A 115 -3.25 7.35 8.46
N ASP A 116 -3.69 8.37 9.20
CA ASP A 116 -4.46 8.20 10.43
C ASP A 116 -5.88 7.72 10.14
N LEU A 117 -6.50 8.20 9.06
CA LEU A 117 -7.76 7.65 8.55
C LEU A 117 -7.63 6.17 8.17
N LEU A 118 -6.55 5.80 7.47
CA LEU A 118 -6.25 4.40 7.14
C LEU A 118 -6.15 3.53 8.41
N HIS A 119 -5.50 4.05 9.44
CA HIS A 119 -5.37 3.35 10.72
C HIS A 119 -6.73 3.21 11.42
N SER A 120 -7.56 4.25 11.38
CA SER A 120 -8.91 4.27 11.95
C SER A 120 -9.83 3.26 11.25
N ILE A 121 -9.77 3.18 9.92
CA ILE A 121 -10.53 2.18 9.14
C ILE A 121 -10.08 0.77 9.54
N TYR A 122 -8.76 0.52 9.60
CA TYR A 122 -8.24 -0.79 10.01
C TYR A 122 -8.76 -1.21 11.39
N ARG A 123 -8.72 -0.31 12.38
CA ARG A 123 -9.28 -0.59 13.72
C ARG A 123 -10.79 -0.86 13.67
N ARG A 124 -11.53 -0.12 12.86
CA ARG A 124 -12.98 -0.31 12.70
C ARG A 124 -13.31 -1.67 12.08
N VAL A 125 -12.52 -2.10 11.10
CA VAL A 125 -12.67 -3.41 10.45
C VAL A 125 -12.44 -4.54 11.45
N LEU A 126 -11.36 -4.47 12.25
CA LEU A 126 -11.10 -5.46 13.29
C LEU A 126 -12.16 -5.47 14.39
N ALA A 127 -12.63 -4.29 14.82
CA ALA A 127 -13.71 -4.18 15.81
C ALA A 127 -15.05 -4.75 15.30
N ALA A 128 -15.23 -4.85 13.97
CA ALA A 128 -16.39 -5.49 13.36
C ALA A 128 -16.23 -7.02 13.23
N GLY A 129 -15.14 -7.61 13.75
CA GLY A 129 -14.85 -9.04 13.67
C GLY A 129 -14.30 -9.51 12.32
N LEU A 130 -14.06 -8.59 11.39
CA LEU A 130 -13.56 -8.92 10.05
C LEU A 130 -12.04 -9.09 10.09
N ARG A 131 -11.52 -10.05 9.33
CA ARG A 131 -10.09 -10.31 9.16
C ARG A 131 -9.68 -10.24 7.69
N PHE A 132 -8.45 -9.85 7.41
CA PHE A 132 -7.89 -9.83 6.06
C PHE A 132 -7.16 -11.14 5.79
N VAL A 133 -7.46 -11.77 4.65
CA VAL A 133 -6.95 -13.09 4.27
C VAL A 133 -6.40 -13.03 2.84
N LYS A 134 -5.24 -13.62 2.60
CA LYS A 134 -4.61 -13.75 1.27
C LYS A 134 -4.31 -15.22 1.02
N HIS A 135 -4.41 -15.64 -0.24
CA HIS A 135 -3.88 -16.93 -0.68
C HIS A 135 -2.35 -16.91 -0.55
N ASP A 136 -1.78 -18.05 -0.18
CA ASP A 136 -0.32 -18.16 -0.15
C ASP A 136 0.23 -18.26 -1.58
N ASP A 137 1.42 -17.70 -1.80
CA ASP A 137 1.97 -17.55 -3.16
C ASP A 137 2.42 -18.90 -3.77
N GLY A 138 2.34 -20.00 -3.00
CA GLY A 138 2.71 -21.36 -3.42
C GLY A 138 1.57 -22.40 -3.44
N ASP A 139 0.39 -22.09 -2.90
CA ASP A 139 -0.77 -23.00 -2.92
C ASP A 139 -2.09 -22.22 -2.86
N ASP A 140 -2.93 -22.40 -3.88
CA ASP A 140 -4.25 -21.77 -3.97
C ASP A 140 -5.24 -22.30 -2.90
N ARG A 141 -4.90 -23.40 -2.23
CA ARG A 141 -5.73 -24.03 -1.20
C ARG A 141 -5.44 -23.49 0.18
N THR A 142 -4.25 -22.91 0.40
CA THR A 142 -3.88 -22.39 1.71
C THR A 142 -4.09 -20.88 1.76
N ARG A 143 -4.61 -20.44 2.89
CA ARG A 143 -4.94 -19.05 3.15
C ARG A 143 -4.27 -18.63 4.44
N ARG A 144 -3.67 -17.44 4.42
CA ARG A 144 -3.01 -16.86 5.59
C ARG A 144 -3.68 -15.55 6.01
N VAL A 145 -3.68 -15.31 7.32
CA VAL A 145 -4.02 -14.00 7.86
C VAL A 145 -2.95 -13.00 7.43
N VAL A 146 -3.41 -11.85 6.98
CA VAL A 146 -2.60 -10.82 6.36
C VAL A 146 -2.01 -9.89 7.41
N THR A 147 -0.80 -9.39 7.16
CA THR A 147 -0.14 -8.44 8.06
C THR A 147 -0.84 -7.09 8.07
N LYS A 148 -0.70 -6.32 9.16
CA LYS A 148 -1.26 -4.97 9.27
C LYS A 148 -0.83 -4.05 8.11
N LYS A 149 0.40 -4.21 7.61
CA LYS A 149 0.94 -3.43 6.50
C LYS A 149 0.15 -3.71 5.21
N GLU A 150 0.05 -4.98 4.82
CA GLU A 150 -0.70 -5.42 3.65
C GLU A 150 -2.19 -5.04 3.74
N ALA A 151 -2.80 -5.14 4.92
CA ALA A 151 -4.17 -4.69 5.15
C ALA A 151 -4.33 -3.18 4.93
N LYS A 152 -3.41 -2.34 5.45
CA LYS A 152 -3.41 -0.89 5.20
C LYS A 152 -3.22 -0.57 3.72
N GLU A 153 -2.37 -1.29 3.01
CA GLU A 153 -2.18 -1.13 1.57
C GLU A 153 -3.47 -1.44 0.80
N LYS A 154 -4.16 -2.54 1.14
CA LYS A 154 -5.48 -2.87 0.59
C LYS A 154 -6.51 -1.77 0.85
N ILE A 155 -6.55 -1.23 2.06
CA ILE A 155 -7.44 -0.09 2.40
C ILE A 155 -7.08 1.13 1.56
N GLY A 156 -5.81 1.50 1.48
CA GLY A 156 -5.35 2.67 0.73
C GLY A 156 -5.67 2.58 -0.76
N HIS A 157 -5.47 1.40 -1.36
CA HIS A 157 -5.87 1.16 -2.73
C HIS A 157 -7.39 1.29 -2.92
N THR A 158 -8.17 0.70 -2.00
CA THR A 158 -9.63 0.77 -2.04
C THR A 158 -10.14 2.20 -1.90
N MET A 159 -9.58 2.99 -0.98
CA MET A 159 -9.93 4.40 -0.80
C MET A 159 -9.74 5.20 -2.10
N ARG A 160 -8.57 5.06 -2.75
CA ARG A 160 -8.27 5.76 -4.01
C ARG A 160 -9.22 5.35 -5.14
N TYR A 161 -9.57 4.07 -5.21
CA TYR A 161 -10.51 3.57 -6.22
C TYR A 161 -11.94 4.09 -5.96
N ARG A 162 -12.42 4.00 -4.72
CA ARG A 162 -13.78 4.40 -4.33
C ARG A 162 -13.98 5.91 -4.41
N GLN A 163 -12.96 6.71 -4.15
CA GLN A 163 -13.01 8.17 -4.32
C GLN A 163 -13.42 8.55 -5.76
N LYS A 164 -12.85 7.88 -6.77
CA LYS A 164 -13.21 8.13 -8.18
C LYS A 164 -14.67 7.82 -8.47
N LEU A 165 -15.20 6.75 -7.88
CA LEU A 165 -16.60 6.35 -8.06
C LEU A 165 -17.58 7.32 -7.40
N HIS A 166 -17.23 7.93 -6.27
CA HIS A 166 -18.08 8.94 -5.64
C HIS A 166 -18.23 10.20 -6.49
N GLY A 167 -17.16 10.65 -7.16
CA GLY A 167 -17.24 11.78 -8.10
C GLY A 167 -18.14 11.49 -9.31
N GLN A 168 -18.08 10.27 -9.86
CA GLN A 168 -18.89 9.86 -11.01
C GLN A 168 -20.38 9.70 -10.68
N LYS A 169 -20.72 9.22 -9.48
CA LYS A 169 -22.13 9.05 -9.05
C LYS A 169 -22.86 10.39 -8.90
N ALA A 170 -22.17 11.45 -8.49
CA ALA A 170 -22.76 12.79 -8.40
C ALA A 170 -23.20 13.30 -9.78
N CYS A 171 -22.36 13.12 -10.81
CA CYS A 171 -22.67 13.53 -12.18
C CYS A 171 -23.89 12.78 -12.75
N ARG A 172 -24.00 11.46 -12.50
CA ARG A 172 -25.12 10.64 -13.03
C ARG A 172 -26.48 10.95 -12.38
N LYS A 173 -26.50 11.46 -11.14
CA LYS A 173 -27.75 11.79 -10.43
C LYS A 173 -28.39 13.08 -10.95
N LEU A 174 -27.58 13.99 -11.48
CA LEU A 174 -28.04 15.22 -12.13
C LEU A 174 -28.72 14.95 -13.47
N SER A 175 -28.26 13.95 -14.23
CA SER A 175 -28.82 13.61 -15.55
C SER A 175 -30.12 12.80 -15.53
N SER A 176 -30.50 12.19 -14.39
CA SER A 176 -31.68 11.32 -14.29
C SER A 176 -32.92 11.98 -13.68
N SER A 177 -32.87 13.28 -13.35
CA SER A 177 -33.98 14.00 -12.72
C SER A 177 -34.74 14.94 -13.66
N SER A 178 -34.34 15.04 -14.94
CA SER A 178 -34.92 15.96 -15.92
C SER A 178 -35.94 15.35 -16.90
N SER A 179 -36.39 14.10 -16.71
CA SER A 179 -37.25 13.38 -17.68
C SER A 179 -38.63 12.97 -17.15
N SER A 180 -39.28 13.77 -16.30
CA SER A 180 -40.67 13.56 -15.88
C SER A 180 -41.48 14.85 -15.95
N SER A 181 -41.61 15.40 -17.17
CA SER A 181 -42.67 16.37 -17.51
C SER A 181 -43.76 15.61 -18.26
N THR A 182 -44.76 15.13 -17.52
CA THR A 182 -45.96 14.48 -18.07
C THR A 182 -46.84 15.55 -18.71
N THR A 183 -46.73 15.73 -20.03
CA THR A 183 -47.62 16.58 -20.80
C THR A 183 -48.97 15.87 -20.97
N THR A 184 -50.00 16.39 -20.30
CA THR A 184 -51.40 15.98 -20.47
C THR A 184 -52.04 16.89 -21.52
N PHE A 185 -52.51 16.34 -22.64
CA PHE A 185 -53.37 17.04 -23.60
C PHE A 185 -54.78 16.44 -23.53
N LEU A 186 -55.76 17.34 -23.42
CA LEU A 186 -57.21 17.09 -23.47
C LEU A 186 -57.69 17.09 -24.93
#